data_AF-A0A4Y2EXG2-F1
#
_entry.id   AF-A0A4Y2EXG2-F1
#
_cell.length_a   1.000
_cell.length_b   1.000
_cell.length_c   1.000
_cell.angle_alpha   90.00
_cell.angle_beta   90.00
_cell.angle_gamma   90.00
#
_symmetry.space_group_name_H-M   'P 1'
#
loop_
_entity.id
_entity.type
_entity.pdbx_description
1 polymer ?
#
loop_
_entity_poly.entity_id
_entity_poly.type
_entity_poly.pdbx_seq_one_letter_code
_entity_poly.pdbx_strand_id
1 'polypeptide(L)'
;MAENADLFALLAEMKKSMEKGQERIEKEMRSGQEEMKKVQEDINSCIERIEDVQSVKREIGDVKGEVQRKIEEVEEKVQGKIGDIEKRLYELEDRPLNFPANPGSHFDVVSSANGWNNHVKASQLVASLRGSAVPQRIPSDKLSDLTTIENALEARFGDSHLTQFYRTELKTRRQKPGESLQVLADDVERLMSLAYAECPQDVRDSLAVQYFVDAIRDEDIQHATRLMDAKDLKSSLAYSMRIA
;
A
#
# COMPACT_ATOMS: atom_id res chain seq x y z
N MET A 1 -39.04 114.62 -24.10
CA MET A 1 -39.03 113.44 -24.98
C MET A 1 -37.93 112.44 -24.63
N ALA A 2 -36.74 112.86 -24.14
CA ALA A 2 -35.65 111.95 -23.76
C ALA A 2 -35.98 111.03 -22.56
N GLU A 3 -36.63 111.55 -21.51
CA GLU A 3 -36.93 110.78 -20.28
C GLU A 3 -37.89 109.59 -20.51
N ASN A 4 -38.76 109.66 -21.53
CA ASN A 4 -39.69 108.58 -21.84
C ASN A 4 -39.01 107.44 -22.64
N ALA A 5 -37.92 107.74 -23.36
CA ALA A 5 -37.14 106.76 -24.10
C ALA A 5 -36.26 105.90 -23.17
N ASP A 6 -35.72 106.49 -22.10
CA ASP A 6 -34.93 105.77 -21.09
C ASP A 6 -35.78 104.75 -20.30
N LEU A 7 -37.04 105.08 -19.99
CA LEU A 7 -37.95 104.15 -19.30
C LEU A 7 -38.25 102.89 -20.15
N PHE A 8 -38.42 103.04 -21.47
CA PHE A 8 -38.61 101.92 -22.38
C PHE A 8 -37.35 101.05 -22.52
N ALA A 9 -36.17 101.66 -22.50
CA ALA A 9 -34.90 100.94 -22.54
C ALA A 9 -34.70 100.07 -21.27
N LEU A 10 -35.01 100.64 -20.10
CA LEU A 10 -34.93 99.94 -18.80
C LEU A 10 -35.91 98.77 -18.70
N LEU A 11 -37.14 98.93 -19.21
CA LEU A 11 -38.13 97.86 -19.32
C LEU A 11 -37.66 96.73 -20.26
N ALA A 12 -37.03 97.08 -21.39
CA ALA A 12 -36.50 96.11 -22.33
C ALA A 12 -35.33 95.30 -21.72
N GLU A 13 -34.45 95.95 -20.97
CA GLU A 13 -33.37 95.26 -20.22
C GLU A 13 -33.92 94.35 -19.12
N MET A 14 -34.91 94.80 -18.34
CA MET A 14 -35.56 93.96 -17.33
C MET A 14 -36.20 92.71 -17.95
N LYS A 15 -36.92 92.88 -19.07
CA LYS A 15 -37.54 91.75 -19.77
C LYS A 15 -36.49 90.75 -20.27
N LYS A 16 -35.42 91.24 -20.89
CA LYS A 16 -34.31 90.40 -21.39
C LYS A 16 -33.57 89.67 -20.27
N SER A 17 -33.37 90.33 -19.13
CA SER A 17 -32.81 89.73 -17.92
C SER A 17 -33.70 88.62 -17.39
N MET A 18 -35.01 88.85 -17.34
CA MET A 18 -35.99 87.88 -16.87
C MET A 18 -36.07 86.65 -17.78
N GLU A 19 -36.11 86.86 -19.10
CA GLU A 19 -36.07 85.76 -20.10
C GLU A 19 -34.78 84.93 -19.96
N LYS A 20 -33.61 85.56 -19.80
CA LYS A 20 -32.36 84.85 -19.51
C LYS A 20 -32.38 84.08 -18.19
N GLY A 21 -33.05 84.61 -17.17
CA GLY A 21 -33.25 83.93 -15.89
C GLY A 21 -34.09 82.67 -16.05
N GLN A 22 -35.21 82.76 -16.79
CA GLN A 22 -36.06 81.61 -17.13
C GLN A 22 -35.31 80.56 -17.96
N GLU A 23 -34.58 80.95 -19.00
CA GLU A 23 -33.78 80.01 -19.79
C GLU A 23 -32.73 79.27 -18.96
N ARG A 24 -32.07 79.97 -18.03
CA ARG A 24 -31.12 79.34 -17.09
C ARG A 24 -31.80 78.31 -16.20
N ILE A 25 -32.94 78.67 -15.60
CA ILE A 25 -33.71 77.76 -14.74
C ILE A 25 -34.18 76.54 -15.52
N GLU A 26 -34.71 76.72 -16.74
CA GLU A 26 -35.12 75.59 -17.58
C GLU A 26 -33.95 74.68 -17.95
N LYS A 27 -32.79 75.26 -18.27
CA LYS A 27 -31.60 74.48 -18.61
C LYS A 27 -31.09 73.69 -17.42
N GLU A 28 -31.06 74.29 -16.23
CA GLU A 28 -30.70 73.60 -14.98
C GLU A 28 -31.70 72.50 -14.63
N MET A 29 -33.01 72.75 -14.78
CA MET A 29 -34.03 71.72 -14.60
C MET A 29 -33.86 70.56 -15.57
N ARG A 30 -33.62 70.84 -16.87
CA ARG A 30 -33.36 69.79 -17.87
C ARG A 30 -32.10 69.00 -17.55
N SER A 31 -31.02 69.67 -17.17
CA SER A 31 -29.76 69.00 -16.79
C SER A 31 -29.96 68.10 -15.56
N GLY A 32 -30.64 68.62 -14.52
CA GLY A 32 -30.94 67.84 -13.32
C GLY A 32 -31.84 66.64 -13.58
N GLN A 33 -32.81 66.75 -14.48
CA GLN A 33 -33.64 65.62 -14.90
C GLN A 33 -32.85 64.55 -15.66
N GLU A 34 -31.93 64.95 -16.52
CA GLU A 34 -31.08 64.03 -17.28
C GLU A 34 -30.11 63.27 -16.36
N GLU A 35 -29.49 63.98 -15.41
CA GLU A 35 -28.66 63.36 -14.38
C GLU A 35 -29.46 62.39 -13.51
N MET A 36 -30.69 62.75 -13.13
CA MET A 36 -31.57 61.90 -12.33
C MET A 36 -31.98 60.63 -13.09
N LYS A 37 -32.21 60.70 -14.41
CA LYS A 37 -32.43 59.51 -15.24
C LYS A 37 -31.22 58.59 -15.26
N LYS A 38 -30.03 59.15 -15.45
CA LYS A 38 -28.79 58.37 -15.47
C LYS A 38 -28.55 57.66 -14.13
N VAL A 39 -28.78 58.36 -13.02
CA VAL A 39 -28.73 57.76 -11.68
C VAL A 39 -29.75 56.62 -11.54
N GLN A 40 -30.96 56.76 -12.09
CA GLN A 40 -31.97 55.72 -12.04
C GLN A 40 -31.56 54.47 -12.87
N GLU A 41 -30.96 54.67 -14.05
CA GLU A 41 -30.42 53.57 -14.87
C GLU A 41 -29.29 52.83 -14.14
N ASP A 42 -28.37 53.57 -13.53
CA ASP A 42 -27.27 52.99 -12.73
C ASP A 42 -27.81 52.21 -11.53
N ILE A 43 -28.85 52.70 -10.85
CA ILE A 43 -29.52 52.00 -9.75
C ILE A 43 -30.14 50.70 -10.24
N ASN A 44 -30.86 50.71 -11.35
CA ASN A 44 -31.50 49.52 -11.89
C ASN A 44 -30.45 48.47 -12.29
N SER A 45 -29.36 48.88 -12.93
CA SER A 45 -28.23 48.00 -13.24
C SER A 45 -27.58 47.40 -11.98
N CYS A 46 -27.47 48.20 -10.90
CA CYS A 46 -26.95 47.72 -9.63
C CYS A 46 -27.87 46.66 -8.98
N ILE A 47 -29.18 46.85 -9.08
CA ILE A 47 -30.17 45.89 -8.55
C ILE A 47 -30.04 44.53 -9.25
N GLU A 48 -29.98 44.51 -10.58
CA GLU A 48 -29.79 43.27 -11.35
C GLU A 48 -28.52 42.51 -10.92
N ARG A 49 -27.41 43.25 -10.76
CA ARG A 49 -26.14 42.65 -10.29
C ARG A 49 -26.24 42.09 -8.87
N ILE A 50 -27.04 42.69 -8.01
CA ILE A 50 -27.26 42.20 -6.64
C ILE A 50 -28.05 40.89 -6.67
N GLU A 51 -29.06 40.78 -7.53
CA GLU A 51 -29.85 39.55 -7.71
C GLU A 51 -28.97 38.39 -8.19
N ASP A 52 -28.08 38.64 -9.17
CA ASP A 52 -27.10 37.64 -9.64
C ASP A 52 -26.20 37.13 -8.51
N VAL A 53 -25.63 38.05 -7.72
CA VAL A 53 -24.77 37.71 -6.58
C VAL A 53 -25.53 36.90 -5.53
N GLN A 54 -26.80 37.21 -5.28
CA GLN A 54 -27.64 36.44 -4.36
C GLN A 54 -27.93 35.03 -4.88
N SER A 55 -28.14 34.87 -6.20
CA SER A 55 -28.29 33.55 -6.82
C SER A 55 -27.04 32.69 -6.63
N VAL A 56 -25.87 33.24 -6.97
CA VAL A 56 -24.57 32.56 -6.80
C VAL A 56 -24.33 32.18 -5.33
N LYS A 57 -24.69 33.07 -4.40
CA LYS A 57 -24.56 32.78 -2.96
C LYS A 57 -25.39 31.56 -2.54
N ARG A 58 -26.58 31.36 -3.12
CA ARG A 58 -27.42 30.19 -2.85
C ARG A 58 -26.77 28.91 -3.39
N GLU A 59 -26.31 28.92 -4.64
CA GLU A 59 -25.62 27.79 -5.27
C GLU A 59 -24.37 27.37 -4.49
N ILE A 60 -23.57 28.33 -4.02
CA ILE A 60 -22.40 28.05 -3.17
C ILE A 60 -22.81 27.34 -1.87
N GLY A 61 -23.96 27.71 -1.30
CA GLY A 61 -24.52 27.03 -0.12
C GLY A 61 -24.86 25.57 -0.39
N ASP A 62 -25.52 25.31 -1.53
CA ASP A 62 -25.89 23.95 -1.95
C ASP A 62 -24.66 23.09 -2.23
N VAL A 63 -23.70 23.62 -2.98
CA VAL A 63 -22.41 22.95 -3.27
C VAL A 63 -21.67 22.65 -1.96
N LYS A 64 -21.62 23.60 -1.02
CA LYS A 64 -20.99 23.39 0.29
C LYS A 64 -21.65 22.23 1.04
N GLY A 65 -22.98 22.14 1.02
CA GLY A 65 -23.72 21.04 1.64
C GLY A 65 -23.45 19.69 0.96
N GLU A 66 -23.36 19.66 -0.37
CA GLU A 66 -23.03 18.42 -1.11
C GLU A 66 -21.59 17.95 -0.84
N VAL A 67 -20.63 18.88 -0.82
CA VAL A 67 -19.23 18.58 -0.49
C VAL A 67 -19.14 18.00 0.92
N GLN A 68 -19.81 18.60 1.90
CA GLN A 68 -19.79 18.11 3.28
C GLN A 68 -20.36 16.68 3.38
N ARG A 69 -21.49 16.42 2.72
CA ARG A 69 -22.09 15.06 2.67
C ARG A 69 -21.16 14.03 2.02
N LYS A 70 -20.46 14.40 0.94
CA LYS A 70 -19.49 13.51 0.27
C LYS A 70 -18.29 13.20 1.15
N ILE A 71 -17.83 14.18 1.95
CA ILE A 71 -16.74 13.96 2.91
C ILE A 71 -17.18 12.95 3.97
N GLU A 72 -18.36 13.13 4.57
CA GLU A 72 -18.91 12.19 5.57
C GLU A 72 -19.06 10.77 4.99
N GLU A 73 -19.58 10.62 3.76
CA GLU A 73 -19.70 9.32 3.09
C GLU A 73 -18.33 8.64 2.85
N VAL A 74 -17.32 9.43 2.47
CA VAL A 74 -15.96 8.91 2.27
C VAL A 74 -15.35 8.49 3.61
N GLU A 75 -15.53 9.28 4.67
CA GLU A 75 -15.06 8.94 6.02
C GLU A 75 -15.67 7.63 6.51
N GLU A 76 -16.99 7.45 6.39
CA GLU A 76 -17.65 6.19 6.75
C GLU A 76 -17.12 5.00 5.95
N LYS A 77 -16.92 5.14 4.64
CA LYS A 77 -16.35 4.07 3.79
C LYS A 77 -14.92 3.72 4.18
N VAL A 78 -14.11 4.72 4.51
CA VAL A 78 -12.72 4.52 4.95
C VAL A 78 -12.70 3.83 6.30
N GLN A 79 -13.51 4.27 7.26
CA GLN A 79 -13.63 3.65 8.58
C GLN A 79 -14.09 2.20 8.48
N GLY A 80 -15.10 1.90 7.65
CA GLY A 80 -15.55 0.53 7.41
C GLY A 80 -14.44 -0.37 6.86
N LYS A 81 -13.69 0.10 5.86
CA LYS A 81 -12.55 -0.65 5.30
C LYS A 81 -11.42 -0.87 6.30
N ILE A 82 -11.14 0.13 7.16
CA ILE A 82 -10.15 -0.02 8.23
C ILE A 82 -10.60 -1.11 9.19
N GLY A 83 -11.87 -1.10 9.62
CA GLY A 83 -12.42 -2.15 10.50
C GLY A 83 -12.33 -3.55 9.89
N ASP A 84 -12.61 -3.71 8.60
CA ASP A 84 -12.43 -4.99 7.89
C ASP A 84 -10.96 -5.44 7.86
N ILE A 85 -10.02 -4.51 7.67
CA ILE A 85 -8.59 -4.80 7.67
C ILE A 85 -8.13 -5.19 9.08
N GLU A 86 -8.52 -4.43 10.10
CA GLU A 86 -8.22 -4.73 11.50
C GLU A 86 -8.73 -6.12 11.88
N LYS A 87 -9.97 -6.46 11.51
CA LYS A 87 -10.53 -7.80 11.72
C LYS A 87 -9.69 -8.88 11.04
N ARG A 88 -9.31 -8.69 9.77
CA ARG A 88 -8.45 -9.63 9.04
C ARG A 88 -7.07 -9.77 9.66
N LEU A 89 -6.52 -8.70 10.23
CA LEU A 89 -5.25 -8.74 10.95
C LEU A 89 -5.37 -9.58 12.23
N TYR A 90 -6.42 -9.38 13.04
CA TYR A 90 -6.68 -10.22 14.22
C TYR A 90 -6.83 -11.70 13.85
N GLU A 91 -7.56 -12.02 12.78
CA GLU A 91 -7.72 -13.41 12.29
C GLU A 91 -6.40 -14.04 11.79
N LEU A 92 -5.44 -13.23 11.35
CA LEU A 92 -4.11 -13.68 10.93
C LEU A 92 -3.14 -13.81 12.11
N GLU A 93 -3.28 -12.97 13.14
CA GLU A 93 -2.44 -12.97 14.34
C GLU A 93 -2.72 -14.17 15.25
N ASP A 94 -3.98 -14.65 15.28
CA ASP A 94 -4.41 -15.81 16.08
C ASP A 94 -4.19 -17.16 15.36
N ARG A 95 -3.68 -17.13 14.12
CA ARG A 95 -3.27 -18.35 13.41
C ARG A 95 -1.94 -18.82 14.03
N PRO A 96 -1.85 -20.07 14.54
CA PRO A 96 -0.57 -20.59 15.02
C PRO A 96 0.45 -20.47 13.88
N LEU A 97 1.63 -19.93 14.21
CA LEU A 97 2.77 -19.70 13.33
C LEU A 97 3.32 -21.02 12.75
N ASN A 98 2.54 -21.72 11.94
CA ASN A 98 3.10 -22.59 10.92
C ASN A 98 3.42 -21.70 9.73
N PHE A 99 4.55 -21.01 9.82
CA PHE A 99 5.26 -20.57 8.63
C PHE A 99 5.40 -21.80 7.73
N PRO A 100 4.82 -21.84 6.51
CA PRO A 100 5.35 -22.74 5.52
C PRO A 100 6.81 -22.32 5.33
N ALA A 101 7.71 -23.28 5.41
CA ALA A 101 9.15 -23.11 5.50
C ALA A 101 9.81 -22.52 4.23
N ASN A 102 9.14 -21.65 3.47
CA ASN A 102 9.67 -21.09 2.24
C ASN A 102 9.08 -19.70 1.90
N PRO A 103 9.86 -18.61 2.01
CA PRO A 103 9.48 -17.28 1.54
C PRO A 103 9.10 -17.20 0.05
N GLY A 104 9.60 -18.13 -0.77
CA GLY A 104 9.28 -18.22 -2.21
C GLY A 104 7.80 -18.46 -2.48
N SER A 105 7.13 -19.27 -1.64
CA SER A 105 5.71 -19.59 -1.88
C SER A 105 4.78 -18.40 -1.70
N HIS A 106 5.13 -17.41 -0.86
CA HIS A 106 4.31 -16.21 -0.68
C HIS A 106 4.41 -15.27 -1.88
N PHE A 107 5.62 -15.08 -2.43
CA PHE A 107 5.85 -14.27 -3.62
C PHE A 107 5.13 -14.86 -4.85
N ASP A 108 5.15 -16.19 -4.98
CA ASP A 108 4.46 -16.89 -6.07
C ASP A 108 2.93 -16.78 -5.98
N VAL A 109 2.37 -16.90 -4.77
CA VAL A 109 0.93 -16.72 -4.54
C VAL A 109 0.48 -15.29 -4.84
N VAL A 110 1.22 -14.28 -4.35
CA VAL A 110 0.89 -12.85 -4.58
C VAL A 110 1.02 -12.50 -6.07
N SER A 111 2.08 -12.96 -6.73
CA SER A 111 2.30 -12.67 -8.13
C SER A 111 1.25 -13.31 -9.04
N SER A 112 0.77 -14.50 -8.69
CA SER A 112 -0.29 -15.21 -9.42
C SER A 112 -1.67 -14.58 -9.22
N ALA A 113 -2.01 -14.23 -7.97
CA ALA A 113 -3.29 -13.56 -7.65
C ALA A 113 -3.43 -12.19 -8.32
N ASN A 114 -2.31 -11.48 -8.49
CA ASN A 114 -2.28 -10.15 -9.12
C ASN A 114 -1.98 -10.18 -10.63
N GLY A 115 -1.83 -11.36 -11.24
CA GLY A 115 -1.58 -11.50 -12.67
C GLY A 115 -0.27 -10.85 -13.15
N TRP A 116 0.77 -10.86 -12.31
CA TRP A 116 2.04 -10.22 -12.65
C TRP A 116 2.79 -10.96 -13.75
N ASN A 117 3.21 -10.23 -14.79
CA ASN A 117 4.16 -10.73 -15.77
C ASN A 117 5.60 -10.71 -15.20
N ASN A 118 6.52 -11.44 -15.85
CA ASN A 118 7.89 -11.60 -15.35
C ASN A 118 8.64 -10.26 -15.15
N HIS A 119 8.34 -9.24 -15.96
CA HIS A 119 8.93 -7.91 -15.82
C HIS A 119 8.45 -7.19 -14.55
N VAL A 120 7.16 -7.28 -14.23
CA VAL A 120 6.58 -6.74 -13.00
C VAL A 120 7.09 -7.51 -11.78
N LYS A 121 7.18 -8.85 -11.87
CA LYS A 121 7.79 -9.68 -10.82
C LYS A 121 9.23 -9.26 -10.54
N ALA A 122 10.07 -9.12 -11.58
CA ALA A 122 11.47 -8.70 -11.45
C ALA A 122 11.58 -7.31 -10.79
N SER A 123 10.82 -6.33 -11.29
CA SER A 123 10.79 -4.97 -10.74
C SER A 123 10.39 -4.94 -9.25
N GLN A 124 9.31 -5.67 -8.90
CA GLN A 124 8.81 -5.72 -7.53
C GLN A 124 9.76 -6.46 -6.59
N LEU A 125 10.40 -7.52 -7.08
CA LEU A 125 11.40 -8.28 -6.32
C LEU A 125 12.60 -7.37 -6.01
N VAL A 126 13.18 -6.71 -7.02
CA VAL A 126 14.31 -5.77 -6.85
C VAL A 126 13.95 -4.62 -5.91
N ALA A 127 12.75 -4.03 -6.03
CA ALA A 127 12.29 -2.96 -5.14
C ALA A 127 12.13 -3.41 -3.68
N SER A 128 11.92 -4.72 -3.46
CA SER A 128 11.75 -5.31 -2.13
C SER A 128 13.08 -5.72 -1.48
N LEU A 129 14.16 -5.85 -2.27
CA LEU A 129 15.50 -6.15 -1.75
C LEU A 129 16.05 -4.96 -0.94
N ARG A 130 16.37 -5.18 0.34
CA ARG A 130 16.96 -4.18 1.23
C ARG A 130 18.21 -4.72 1.92
N GLY A 131 19.14 -3.84 2.26
CA GLY A 131 20.33 -4.19 3.04
C GLY A 131 21.28 -5.16 2.32
N SER A 132 21.75 -6.20 3.02
CA SER A 132 22.69 -7.21 2.47
C SER A 132 22.13 -8.00 1.29
N ALA A 133 20.81 -8.01 1.11
CA ALA A 133 20.11 -8.65 0.00
C ALA A 133 20.17 -7.84 -1.32
N VAL A 134 20.63 -6.58 -1.29
CA VAL A 134 20.79 -5.78 -2.51
C VAL A 134 21.92 -6.37 -3.37
N PRO A 135 21.67 -6.83 -4.61
CA PRO A 135 22.67 -7.52 -5.41
C PRO A 135 23.69 -6.52 -5.98
N GLN A 136 24.87 -6.45 -5.39
CA GLN A 136 25.98 -5.62 -5.91
C GLN A 136 26.57 -6.14 -7.24
N ARG A 137 26.20 -7.36 -7.66
CA ARG A 137 26.85 -8.12 -8.74
C ARG A 137 25.98 -8.31 -9.99
N ILE A 138 24.73 -7.82 -10.00
CA ILE A 138 23.85 -7.91 -11.17
C ILE A 138 23.94 -6.60 -11.96
N PRO A 139 24.36 -6.64 -13.23
CA PRO A 139 24.35 -5.48 -14.12
C PRO A 139 22.94 -4.88 -14.25
N SER A 140 22.83 -3.55 -14.27
CA SER A 140 21.52 -2.85 -14.27
C SER A 140 20.64 -3.17 -15.48
N ASP A 141 21.26 -3.57 -16.60
CA ASP A 141 20.63 -4.03 -17.84
C ASP A 141 19.99 -5.41 -17.72
N LYS A 142 20.29 -6.17 -16.66
CA LYS A 142 19.74 -7.51 -16.38
C LYS A 142 18.77 -7.58 -15.21
N LEU A 143 18.49 -6.43 -14.57
CA LEU A 143 17.52 -6.35 -13.46
C LEU A 143 16.05 -6.45 -13.92
N SER A 144 15.80 -6.53 -15.23
CA SER A 144 14.49 -6.80 -15.82
C SER A 144 14.21 -8.29 -16.02
N ASP A 145 15.24 -9.14 -15.92
CA ASP A 145 15.11 -10.58 -16.09
C ASP A 145 15.00 -11.30 -14.73
N LEU A 146 13.80 -11.81 -14.45
CA LEU A 146 13.46 -12.48 -13.20
C LEU A 146 14.40 -13.66 -12.93
N THR A 147 14.66 -14.49 -13.94
CA THR A 147 15.46 -15.72 -13.79
C THR A 147 16.92 -15.42 -13.44
N THR A 148 17.49 -14.33 -13.96
CA THR A 148 18.83 -13.89 -13.59
C THR A 148 18.90 -13.43 -12.12
N ILE A 149 17.86 -12.77 -11.62
CA ILE A 149 17.78 -12.32 -10.22
C ILE A 149 17.60 -13.50 -9.27
N GLU A 150 16.69 -14.42 -9.57
CA GLU A 150 16.44 -15.64 -8.78
C GLU A 150 17.71 -16.47 -8.63
N ASN A 151 18.41 -16.75 -9.73
CA ASN A 151 19.66 -17.51 -9.69
C ASN A 151 20.76 -16.82 -8.87
N ALA A 152 20.84 -15.49 -8.92
CA ALA A 152 21.83 -14.74 -8.16
C ALA A 152 21.52 -14.70 -6.66
N LEU A 153 20.23 -14.66 -6.29
CA LEU A 153 19.78 -14.76 -4.91
C LEU A 153 19.99 -16.18 -4.37
N GLU A 154 19.62 -17.20 -5.14
CA GLU A 154 19.83 -18.61 -4.83
C GLU A 154 21.32 -18.91 -4.62
N ALA A 155 22.20 -18.39 -5.48
CA ALA A 155 23.64 -18.59 -5.34
C ALA A 155 24.27 -17.92 -4.10
N ARG A 156 23.63 -16.89 -3.53
CA ARG A 156 24.17 -16.14 -2.38
C ARG A 156 23.48 -16.47 -1.06
N PHE A 157 22.19 -16.76 -1.11
CA PHE A 157 21.30 -16.93 0.04
C PHE A 157 20.47 -18.21 -0.03
N GLY A 158 20.54 -18.93 -1.14
CA GLY A 158 19.82 -20.20 -1.31
C GLY A 158 20.27 -21.22 -0.28
N ASP A 159 19.42 -22.23 -0.11
CA ASP A 159 19.51 -23.17 0.99
C ASP A 159 20.74 -24.08 0.91
N SER A 160 21.56 -24.01 -0.14
CA SER A 160 22.79 -24.80 -0.27
C SER A 160 23.69 -24.75 0.98
N HIS A 161 23.85 -23.56 1.59
CA HIS A 161 24.59 -23.40 2.84
C HIS A 161 23.85 -24.00 4.06
N LEU A 162 22.52 -23.94 4.05
CA LEU A 162 21.66 -24.47 5.10
C LEU A 162 21.58 -26.01 5.05
N THR A 163 21.53 -26.59 3.84
CA THR A 163 21.67 -28.02 3.59
C THR A 163 23.00 -28.54 4.11
N GLN A 164 24.10 -27.81 3.88
CA GLN A 164 25.42 -28.20 4.41
C GLN A 164 25.48 -28.11 5.94
N PHE A 165 24.80 -27.13 6.54
CA PHE A 165 24.64 -27.04 7.99
C PHE A 165 23.91 -28.27 8.55
N TYR A 166 22.75 -28.64 7.99
CA TYR A 166 22.00 -29.81 8.45
C TYR A 166 22.75 -31.14 8.21
N ARG A 167 23.52 -31.26 7.13
CA ARG A 167 24.43 -32.40 6.91
C ARG A 167 25.49 -32.51 8.00
N THR A 168 25.98 -31.37 8.47
CA THR A 168 26.97 -31.32 9.56
C THR A 168 26.29 -31.70 10.87
N GLU A 169 25.10 -31.17 11.14
CA GLU A 169 24.29 -31.48 12.32
C GLU A 169 24.00 -32.98 12.42
N LEU A 170 23.56 -33.62 11.32
CA LEU A 170 23.37 -35.08 11.22
C LEU A 170 24.60 -35.88 11.61
N LYS A 171 25.78 -35.51 11.09
CA LYS A 171 27.04 -36.21 11.39
C LYS A 171 27.43 -36.11 12.86
N THR A 172 27.15 -34.97 13.48
CA THR A 172 27.49 -34.72 14.89
C THR A 172 26.41 -35.14 15.86
N ARG A 173 25.23 -35.57 15.37
CA ARG A 173 24.09 -35.91 16.20
C ARG A 173 24.39 -37.12 17.08
N ARG A 174 24.16 -36.97 18.38
CA ARG A 174 24.25 -38.03 19.38
C ARG A 174 23.08 -37.92 20.36
N GLN A 175 22.55 -39.05 20.81
CA GLN A 175 21.44 -39.13 21.75
C GLN A 175 21.81 -38.46 23.08
N LYS A 176 20.97 -37.52 23.54
CA LYS A 176 21.19 -36.80 24.80
C LYS A 176 20.82 -37.68 25.99
N PRO A 177 21.38 -37.43 27.19
CA PRO A 177 20.94 -38.10 28.40
C PRO A 177 19.45 -37.89 28.67
N GLY A 178 18.68 -38.98 28.75
CA GLY A 178 17.23 -38.94 28.98
C GLY A 178 16.37 -38.69 27.73
N GLU A 179 16.98 -38.55 26.56
CA GLU A 179 16.25 -38.45 25.29
C GLU A 179 15.74 -39.82 24.84
N SER A 180 14.45 -39.92 24.50
CA SER A 180 13.88 -41.17 23.99
C SER A 180 14.34 -41.45 22.55
N LEU A 181 14.36 -42.73 22.17
CA LEU A 181 14.72 -43.14 20.81
C LEU A 181 13.77 -42.57 19.76
N GLN A 182 12.50 -42.32 20.11
CA GLN A 182 11.52 -41.67 19.23
C GLN A 182 11.92 -40.23 18.93
N VAL A 183 12.24 -39.44 19.97
CA VAL A 183 12.66 -38.04 19.79
C VAL A 183 13.94 -37.94 18.97
N LEU A 184 14.88 -38.88 19.16
CA LEU A 184 16.07 -38.98 18.32
C LEU A 184 15.73 -39.29 16.86
N ALA A 185 14.85 -40.27 16.60
CA ALA A 185 14.45 -40.66 15.26
C ALA A 185 13.70 -39.53 14.53
N ASP A 186 12.75 -38.86 15.21
CA ASP A 186 11.99 -37.74 14.66
C ASP A 186 12.93 -36.59 14.24
N ASP A 187 13.95 -36.31 15.06
CA ASP A 187 14.95 -35.29 14.76
C ASP A 187 15.86 -35.68 13.59
N VAL A 188 16.27 -36.95 13.50
CA VAL A 188 17.01 -37.48 12.35
C VAL A 188 16.16 -37.41 11.07
N GLU A 189 14.89 -37.77 11.12
CA GLU A 189 13.97 -37.70 9.97
C GLU A 189 13.78 -36.26 9.48
N ARG A 190 13.59 -35.32 10.43
CA ARG A 190 13.53 -33.89 10.15
C ARG A 190 14.81 -33.41 9.47
N LEU A 191 15.97 -33.71 10.04
CA LEU A 191 17.25 -33.30 9.48
C LEU A 191 17.53 -33.93 8.11
N MET A 192 17.16 -35.20 7.89
CA MET A 192 17.27 -35.88 6.60
C MET A 192 16.42 -35.21 5.52
N SER A 193 15.20 -34.79 5.88
CA SER A 193 14.31 -34.05 4.99
C SER A 193 14.88 -32.69 4.57
N LEU A 194 15.66 -32.05 5.45
CA LEU A 194 16.28 -30.74 5.19
C LEU A 194 17.67 -30.84 4.51
N ALA A 195 18.44 -31.88 4.79
CA ALA A 195 19.81 -32.09 4.31
C ALA A 195 19.89 -32.80 2.95
N TYR A 196 18.85 -33.57 2.60
CA TYR A 196 18.84 -34.44 1.43
C TYR A 196 17.49 -34.42 0.68
N ALA A 197 16.78 -33.29 0.70
CA ALA A 197 15.46 -33.13 0.04
C ALA A 197 15.44 -33.59 -1.44
N GLU A 198 16.55 -33.38 -2.16
CA GLU A 198 16.70 -33.74 -3.58
C GLU A 198 17.11 -35.20 -3.82
N CYS A 199 17.44 -35.95 -2.76
CA CYS A 199 17.85 -37.34 -2.90
C CYS A 199 16.63 -38.28 -3.03
N PRO A 200 16.74 -39.34 -3.84
CA PRO A 200 15.77 -40.43 -3.89
C PRO A 200 15.41 -40.97 -2.50
N GLN A 201 14.14 -41.37 -2.32
CA GLN A 201 13.62 -41.78 -1.02
C GLN A 201 14.35 -43.01 -0.45
N ASP A 202 14.67 -43.99 -1.28
CA ASP A 202 15.41 -45.20 -0.92
C ASP A 202 16.82 -44.90 -0.37
N VAL A 203 17.50 -43.91 -0.98
CA VAL A 203 18.80 -43.43 -0.51
C VAL A 203 18.64 -42.67 0.82
N ARG A 204 17.61 -41.85 0.95
CA ARG A 204 17.31 -41.14 2.21
C ARG A 204 17.00 -42.10 3.35
N ASP A 205 16.20 -43.14 3.11
CA ASP A 205 15.81 -44.12 4.12
C ASP A 205 17.02 -44.91 4.63
N SER A 206 17.88 -45.36 3.71
CA SER A 206 19.12 -46.06 4.05
C SER A 206 20.08 -45.20 4.87
N LEU A 207 20.25 -43.93 4.47
CA LEU A 207 21.08 -42.97 5.21
C LEU A 207 20.49 -42.62 6.57
N ALA A 208 19.15 -42.48 6.67
CA ALA A 208 18.46 -42.18 7.92
C ALA A 208 18.67 -43.29 8.95
N VAL A 209 18.59 -44.56 8.54
CA VAL A 209 18.92 -45.71 9.40
C VAL A 209 20.35 -45.61 9.91
N GLN A 210 21.32 -45.33 9.02
CA GLN A 210 22.72 -45.21 9.41
C GLN A 210 22.95 -44.08 10.43
N TYR A 211 22.45 -42.88 10.15
CA TYR A 211 22.60 -41.74 11.07
C TYR A 211 21.88 -41.96 12.40
N PHE A 212 20.71 -42.60 12.38
CA PHE A 212 19.99 -42.94 13.60
C PHE A 212 20.78 -43.92 14.47
N VAL A 213 21.23 -45.04 13.89
CA VAL A 213 22.03 -46.06 14.60
C VAL A 213 23.30 -45.44 15.17
N ASP A 214 24.04 -44.68 14.37
CA ASP A 214 25.30 -44.04 14.80
C ASP A 214 25.08 -42.96 15.89
N ALA A 215 23.86 -42.43 16.00
CA ALA A 215 23.50 -41.46 17.02
C ALA A 215 23.06 -42.09 18.35
N ILE A 216 22.69 -43.37 18.40
CA ILE A 216 22.31 -44.08 19.64
C ILE A 216 23.50 -44.08 20.60
N ARG A 217 23.24 -43.73 21.87
CA ARG A 217 24.28 -43.64 22.91
C ARG A 217 24.58 -44.99 23.57
N ASP A 218 23.59 -45.86 23.66
CA ASP A 218 23.74 -47.21 24.19
C ASP A 218 24.41 -48.12 23.16
N GLU A 219 25.62 -48.61 23.47
CA GLU A 219 26.43 -49.40 22.52
C GLU A 219 25.78 -50.75 22.21
N ASP A 220 25.11 -51.39 23.18
CA ASP A 220 24.46 -52.69 22.99
C ASP A 220 23.25 -52.56 22.06
N ILE A 221 22.41 -51.54 22.28
CA ILE A 221 21.28 -51.23 21.40
C ILE A 221 21.79 -50.82 20.02
N GLN A 222 22.82 -49.98 19.93
CA GLN A 222 23.42 -49.57 18.66
C GLN A 222 23.90 -50.79 17.85
N HIS A 223 24.66 -51.69 18.46
CA HIS A 223 25.19 -52.87 17.78
C HIS A 223 24.08 -53.84 17.35
N ALA A 224 23.11 -54.11 18.20
CA ALA A 224 21.99 -54.98 17.88
C ALA A 224 21.11 -54.40 16.75
N THR A 225 20.84 -53.10 16.76
CA THR A 225 20.08 -52.44 15.69
C THR A 225 20.85 -52.41 14.37
N ARG A 226 22.18 -52.23 14.41
CA ARG A 226 23.03 -52.27 13.19
C ARG A 226 22.96 -53.63 12.47
N LEU A 227 22.80 -54.73 13.21
CA LEU A 227 22.71 -56.09 12.66
C LEU A 227 21.34 -56.43 12.06
N MET A 228 20.31 -55.63 12.33
CA MET A 228 18.94 -55.87 11.87
C MET A 228 18.77 -55.66 10.35
N ASP A 229 19.64 -54.88 9.71
CA ASP A 229 19.55 -54.49 8.29
C ASP A 229 18.18 -53.88 7.91
N ALA A 230 17.75 -52.89 8.69
CA ALA A 230 16.49 -52.19 8.46
C ALA A 230 16.52 -51.38 7.15
N LYS A 231 15.44 -51.46 6.37
CA LYS A 231 15.31 -50.73 5.10
C LYS A 231 14.83 -49.30 5.26
N ASP A 232 14.26 -48.97 6.41
CA ASP A 232 13.69 -47.67 6.70
C ASP A 232 13.83 -47.33 8.18
N LEU A 233 13.83 -46.02 8.48
CA LEU A 233 14.05 -45.49 9.82
C LEU A 233 13.00 -46.00 10.82
N LYS A 234 11.75 -46.15 10.39
CA LYS A 234 10.64 -46.58 11.25
C LYS A 234 10.82 -48.02 11.70
N SER A 235 11.25 -48.91 10.80
CA SER A 235 11.60 -50.30 11.12
C SER A 235 12.78 -50.37 12.09
N SER A 236 13.83 -49.56 11.86
CA SER A 236 15.00 -49.47 12.74
C SER A 236 14.64 -48.98 14.15
N LEU A 237 13.78 -47.95 14.25
CA LEU A 237 13.27 -47.42 15.51
C LEU A 237 12.45 -48.45 16.27
N ALA A 238 11.50 -49.10 15.61
CA ALA A 238 10.64 -50.10 16.23
C ALA A 238 11.44 -51.28 16.81
N TYR A 239 12.48 -51.73 16.12
CA TYR A 239 13.38 -52.75 16.63
C TYR A 239 14.18 -52.25 17.83
N SER A 240 14.80 -51.05 17.73
CA SER A 240 15.58 -50.46 18.81
C SER A 240 14.76 -50.29 20.08
N MET A 241 13.51 -49.84 19.96
CA MET A 241 12.57 -49.71 21.08
C MET A 241 12.18 -51.04 21.72
N ARG A 242 12.24 -52.15 20.99
CA ARG A 242 11.91 -53.49 21.50
C ARG A 242 13.04 -54.08 22.35
N ILE A 243 14.27 -53.63 22.13
CA ILE A 243 15.48 -54.14 22.80
C ILE A 243 16.06 -53.14 23.81
N ALA A 244 15.52 -51.91 23.86
CA ALA A 244 15.82 -50.87 24.84
C ALA A 244 15.06 -51.11 26.15
#